data_AF-A0A7K4F0G4-F1
#
_entry.id   AF-A0A7K4F0G4-F1
#
_cell.length_a   1.000
_cell.length_b   1.000
_cell.length_c   1.000
_cell.angle_alpha   90.00
_cell.angle_beta   90.00
_cell.angle_gamma   90.00
#
_symmetry.space_group_name_H-M   'P 1'
#
loop_
_entity.id
_entity.type
_entity.pdbx_description
1 polymer ?
#
loop_
_entity_poly.entity_id
_entity_poly.type
_entity_poly.pdbx_seq_one_letter_code
_entity_poly.pdbx_strand_id
1 'polypeptide(L)'
;MNSKITIPIAIIVSVAITSGIMYSIGFEQDIQVTQTPEPEIIYVDKTLEEYFQGTQDIKKISSQEELKKILEASAVFNGQIFDERMLRSFSVMDGDMAVAESAPQAEPAVKTESGGSEYSTTNVQVANVDEPDYLKNDSKYVYIVSRNTLSIIDAYPAESAKLILKIALDIESQHIQNMFLNGDRLVIFYNGQSDDQIIPQYDFVPQRSYEPVTHTLIVDVSNKENPTILKDYSIDGHFRDARMIGDYAYFVTNSHINYQYPRLPVIMEDSVRIMTPEAFYFDNVEQFSNFSTLTAIDIFGDKINSETFLMGYSGTFYVSEDNFYLTYQQNMPFGFYENSSRDRFFDVVVPLLPKDIQDEIKSIKSDSSLNSSSQWMKISELMQKSYNTMNKDDKEKLFEKIKQALIEYDTKKQQDTQKTIIHKVSINEDKIEYVAKGSVPGRLLNQFSMDQSGDRFRVATTTEYYIQHQGTIRSNSVYV
;
A
#
# COMPACT_ATOMS: atom_id res chain seq x y z
N MET A 1 78.67 -0.14 9.40
CA MET A 1 78.89 -1.60 9.29
C MET A 1 77.84 -2.30 10.12
N ASN A 2 77.11 -3.24 9.51
CA ASN A 2 76.11 -4.16 10.08
C ASN A 2 74.86 -3.53 10.71
N SER A 3 73.66 -4.11 10.68
CA SER A 3 72.98 -5.14 9.87
C SER A 3 71.58 -5.16 10.49
N LYS A 4 70.54 -5.31 9.67
CA LYS A 4 69.14 -5.50 10.10
C LYS A 4 69.00 -6.69 11.05
N ILE A 5 67.94 -6.68 11.87
CA ILE A 5 66.97 -7.81 12.03
C ILE A 5 65.64 -7.24 12.55
N THR A 6 64.58 -7.51 11.78
CA THR A 6 63.15 -7.41 12.14
C THR A 6 62.67 -8.81 12.54
N ILE A 7 61.69 -8.94 13.45
CA ILE A 7 60.66 -10.02 13.51
C ILE A 7 59.66 -9.71 14.66
N PRO A 8 58.38 -10.15 14.58
CA PRO A 8 57.21 -9.39 14.98
C PRO A 8 56.65 -9.78 16.35
N ILE A 9 55.82 -8.89 16.92
CA ILE A 9 55.03 -9.16 18.14
C ILE A 9 53.71 -9.80 17.72
N ALA A 10 53.59 -11.11 17.94
CA ALA A 10 52.33 -11.83 17.93
C ALA A 10 51.73 -11.78 19.35
N ILE A 11 50.58 -11.13 19.51
CA ILE A 11 49.81 -11.18 20.75
C ILE A 11 48.90 -12.42 20.68
N ILE A 12 49.26 -13.42 21.49
CA ILE A 12 48.45 -14.60 21.78
C ILE A 12 47.48 -14.21 22.90
N VAL A 13 46.18 -14.13 22.61
CA VAL A 13 45.15 -14.14 23.65
C VAL A 13 44.60 -15.56 23.75
N SER A 14 45.01 -16.25 24.80
CA SER A 14 44.50 -17.56 25.21
C SER A 14 43.14 -17.38 25.88
N VAL A 15 42.07 -17.92 25.30
CA VAL A 15 40.79 -18.10 26.00
C VAL A 15 40.70 -19.57 26.43
N ALA A 16 40.61 -19.76 27.74
CA ALA A 16 40.49 -21.04 28.40
C ALA A 16 39.14 -21.70 28.07
N ILE A 17 39.22 -22.99 27.74
CA ILE A 17 38.10 -23.89 27.48
C ILE A 17 37.45 -24.25 28.82
N THR A 18 36.20 -23.85 29.02
CA THR A 18 35.30 -24.49 29.98
C THR A 18 34.15 -25.13 29.23
N SER A 19 34.10 -26.44 29.37
CA SER A 19 33.22 -27.41 28.74
C SER A 19 31.74 -27.14 29.03
N GLY A 20 31.04 -26.57 28.06
CA GLY A 20 29.60 -26.69 27.92
C GLY A 20 29.32 -27.68 26.80
N ILE A 21 28.79 -28.86 27.14
CA ILE A 21 28.34 -29.87 26.18
C ILE A 21 27.17 -29.24 25.40
N MET A 22 27.46 -28.67 24.22
CA MET A 22 26.44 -28.38 23.22
C MET A 22 26.06 -29.69 22.56
N TYR A 23 24.82 -30.13 22.80
CA TYR A 23 24.14 -31.01 21.85
C TYR A 23 24.08 -30.28 20.51
N SER A 24 24.87 -30.73 19.54
CA SER A 24 24.69 -30.38 18.14
C SER A 24 23.40 -31.05 17.66
N ILE A 25 22.27 -30.36 17.84
CA ILE A 25 21.08 -30.63 17.03
C ILE A 25 21.38 -29.94 15.71
N GLY A 26 21.82 -30.71 14.73
CA GLY A 26 21.92 -30.25 13.35
C GLY A 26 20.53 -29.88 12.87
N PHE A 27 20.26 -28.58 12.75
CA PHE A 27 19.22 -28.08 11.88
C PHE A 27 19.82 -27.98 10.48
N GLU A 28 19.98 -29.11 9.80
CA GLU A 28 19.74 -29.15 8.36
C GLU A 28 18.21 -29.00 8.21
N GLN A 29 17.72 -27.77 8.31
CA GLN A 29 16.45 -27.45 7.68
C GLN A 29 16.80 -27.26 6.21
N ASP A 30 16.43 -28.24 5.39
CA ASP A 30 16.20 -28.02 3.96
C ASP A 30 15.50 -26.68 3.81
N ILE A 31 16.09 -25.77 3.04
CA ILE A 31 15.43 -24.56 2.60
C ILE A 31 14.24 -25.04 1.77
N GLN A 32 13.10 -25.22 2.42
CA GLN A 32 11.85 -25.42 1.72
C GLN A 32 11.56 -24.10 1.03
N VAL A 33 11.83 -24.06 -0.26
CA VAL A 33 11.18 -23.13 -1.17
C VAL A 33 9.70 -23.45 -1.07
N THR A 34 9.01 -22.77 -0.16
CA THR A 34 7.56 -22.83 -0.07
C THR A 34 7.08 -22.29 -1.40
N GLN A 35 6.55 -23.19 -2.25
CA GLN A 35 5.85 -22.76 -3.45
C GLN A 35 4.82 -21.72 -3.01
N THR A 36 4.87 -20.53 -3.61
CA THR A 36 3.85 -19.51 -3.43
C THR A 36 2.51 -20.19 -3.66
N PRO A 37 1.63 -20.31 -2.66
CA PRO A 37 0.33 -20.93 -2.90
C PRO A 37 -0.35 -20.09 -3.98
N GLU A 38 -0.73 -20.74 -5.09
CA GLU A 38 -1.57 -20.11 -6.10
C GLU A 38 -2.78 -19.49 -5.38
N PRO A 39 -3.15 -18.23 -5.69
CA PRO A 39 -4.26 -17.58 -5.00
C PRO A 39 -5.51 -18.43 -5.18
N GLU A 40 -6.07 -18.91 -4.07
CA GLU A 40 -7.37 -19.58 -4.04
C GLU A 40 -8.39 -18.57 -4.58
N ILE A 41 -9.01 -18.90 -5.71
CA ILE A 41 -9.95 -18.03 -6.43
C ILE A 41 -11.05 -17.64 -5.44
N ILE A 42 -11.10 -16.36 -5.09
CA ILE A 42 -12.18 -15.83 -4.27
C ILE A 42 -13.45 -15.97 -5.11
N TYR A 43 -14.49 -16.60 -4.56
CA TYR A 43 -15.74 -16.80 -5.30
C TYR A 43 -16.31 -15.45 -5.74
N VAL A 44 -16.24 -15.18 -7.04
CA VAL A 44 -16.84 -14.01 -7.68
C VAL A 44 -18.18 -14.44 -8.28
N ASP A 45 -19.22 -13.60 -8.14
CA ASP A 45 -20.49 -13.84 -8.82
C ASP A 45 -20.26 -13.93 -10.34
N LYS A 46 -20.91 -14.87 -11.03
CA LYS A 46 -20.81 -15.05 -12.49
C LYS A 46 -21.09 -13.79 -13.30
N THR A 47 -21.89 -12.88 -12.75
CA THR A 47 -22.18 -11.59 -13.38
C THR A 47 -21.01 -10.60 -13.33
N LEU A 48 -20.04 -10.83 -12.44
CA LEU A 48 -18.83 -10.02 -12.25
C LEU A 48 -17.57 -10.69 -12.84
N GLU A 49 -17.64 -11.97 -13.23
CA GLU A 49 -16.52 -12.74 -13.83
C GLU A 49 -15.92 -12.09 -15.09
N GLU A 50 -16.66 -11.21 -15.77
CA GLU A 50 -16.16 -10.41 -16.90
C GLU A 50 -15.02 -9.47 -16.46
N TYR A 51 -15.12 -8.88 -15.26
CA TYR A 51 -14.18 -7.88 -14.75
C TYR A 51 -13.26 -8.44 -13.66
N PHE A 52 -13.79 -9.34 -12.82
CA PHE A 52 -13.10 -9.82 -11.63
C PHE A 52 -13.08 -11.35 -11.56
N GLN A 53 -11.88 -11.90 -11.42
CA GLN A 53 -11.63 -13.30 -11.09
C GLN A 53 -10.87 -13.43 -9.75
N GLY A 54 -10.48 -12.31 -9.14
CA GLY A 54 -9.74 -12.30 -7.87
C GLY A 54 -8.28 -12.72 -8.02
N THR A 55 -7.72 -12.70 -9.23
CA THR A 55 -6.36 -13.18 -9.50
C THR A 55 -5.28 -12.21 -9.05
N GLN A 56 -5.62 -10.94 -8.78
CA GLN A 56 -4.69 -9.83 -8.57
C GLN A 56 -3.84 -9.50 -9.81
N ASP A 57 -4.25 -9.92 -11.02
CA ASP A 57 -3.58 -9.50 -12.25
C ASP A 57 -3.84 -8.03 -12.56
N ILE A 58 -2.84 -7.36 -13.13
CA ILE A 58 -3.01 -6.02 -13.67
C ILE A 58 -3.79 -6.10 -15.00
N LYS A 59 -4.77 -5.20 -15.16
CA LYS A 59 -5.60 -5.09 -16.36
C LYS A 59 -5.63 -3.63 -16.80
N LYS A 60 -5.51 -3.38 -18.10
CA LYS A 60 -5.56 -2.04 -18.68
C LYS A 60 -7.00 -1.56 -18.82
N ILE A 61 -7.23 -0.28 -18.55
CA ILE A 61 -8.49 0.42 -18.78
C ILE A 61 -8.39 1.10 -20.14
N SER A 62 -9.20 0.66 -21.09
CA SER A 62 -9.12 1.05 -22.51
C SER A 62 -9.96 2.27 -22.84
N SER A 63 -11.00 2.58 -22.06
CA SER A 63 -11.84 3.75 -22.27
C SER A 63 -12.54 4.26 -21.01
N GLN A 64 -13.12 5.45 -21.13
CA GLN A 64 -13.94 6.10 -20.11
C GLN A 64 -15.23 5.29 -19.81
N GLU A 65 -15.82 4.65 -20.81
CA GLU A 65 -16.96 3.73 -20.63
C GLU A 65 -16.56 2.45 -19.91
N GLU A 66 -15.38 1.90 -20.21
CA GLU A 66 -14.85 0.73 -19.51
C GLU A 66 -14.59 1.05 -18.03
N LEU A 67 -13.97 2.20 -17.73
CA LEU A 67 -13.79 2.68 -16.36
C LEU A 67 -15.12 2.69 -15.60
N LYS A 68 -16.18 3.26 -16.19
CA LYS A 68 -17.49 3.34 -15.54
C LYS A 68 -18.04 1.95 -15.20
N LYS A 69 -17.95 0.99 -16.13
CA LYS A 69 -18.41 -0.40 -15.89
C LYS A 69 -17.60 -1.11 -14.82
N ILE A 70 -16.28 -0.91 -14.79
CA ILE A 70 -15.40 -1.47 -13.75
C ILE A 70 -15.82 -0.94 -12.37
N LEU A 71 -16.06 0.37 -12.26
CA LEU A 71 -16.49 1.00 -11.01
C LEU A 71 -17.86 0.47 -10.56
N GLU A 72 -18.82 0.36 -11.48
CA GLU A 72 -20.14 -0.23 -11.22
C GLU A 72 -20.02 -1.69 -10.74
N ALA A 73 -19.17 -2.50 -11.38
CA ALA A 73 -18.92 -3.87 -10.96
C ALA A 73 -18.25 -3.94 -9.57
N SER A 74 -17.26 -3.07 -9.30
CA SER A 74 -16.50 -3.07 -8.04
C SER A 74 -17.34 -2.66 -6.82
N ALA A 75 -18.31 -1.75 -6.99
CA ALA A 75 -19.11 -1.26 -5.87
C ALA A 75 -20.07 -2.32 -5.28
N VAL A 76 -20.36 -3.40 -6.02
CA VAL A 76 -21.08 -4.57 -5.50
C VAL A 76 -20.33 -5.23 -4.32
N PHE A 77 -18.98 -5.17 -4.31
CA PHE A 77 -18.17 -5.77 -3.24
C PHE A 77 -18.34 -5.10 -1.87
N ASN A 78 -18.91 -3.88 -1.81
CA ASN A 78 -19.21 -3.20 -0.55
C ASN A 78 -20.68 -3.42 -0.10
N GLY A 79 -21.35 -4.43 -0.64
CA GLY A 79 -22.75 -4.74 -0.30
C GLY A 79 -23.76 -3.74 -0.87
N GLN A 80 -23.32 -2.82 -1.75
CA GLN A 80 -24.19 -1.89 -2.44
C GLN A 80 -24.86 -2.58 -3.63
N ILE A 81 -26.18 -2.76 -3.57
CA ILE A 81 -26.97 -3.14 -4.74
C ILE A 81 -27.19 -1.87 -5.56
N PHE A 82 -26.69 -1.82 -6.80
CA PHE A 82 -26.97 -0.73 -7.74
C PHE A 82 -28.47 -0.68 -8.07
N ASP A 83 -29.18 0.25 -7.44
CA ASP A 83 -30.43 0.82 -7.96
C ASP A 83 -30.08 2.25 -8.39
N GLU A 84 -30.39 2.64 -9.63
CA GLU A 84 -30.19 4.01 -10.15
C GLU A 84 -30.82 5.09 -9.23
N ARG A 85 -31.75 4.70 -8.34
CA ARG A 85 -32.39 5.56 -7.34
C ARG A 85 -31.54 5.89 -6.10
N MET A 86 -30.48 5.13 -5.82
CA MET A 86 -29.63 5.29 -4.62
C MET A 86 -28.57 6.40 -4.74
N LEU A 87 -28.37 6.98 -5.93
CA LEU A 87 -27.58 8.22 -6.10
C LEU A 87 -28.15 9.40 -5.28
N ARG A 88 -29.39 9.29 -4.77
CA ARG A 88 -30.06 10.34 -3.99
C ARG A 88 -29.77 10.35 -2.49
N SER A 89 -29.24 9.27 -1.90
CA SER A 89 -29.11 9.15 -0.44
C SER A 89 -27.73 9.47 0.13
N PHE A 90 -26.69 9.58 -0.71
CA PHE A 90 -25.33 9.88 -0.26
C PHE A 90 -25.06 11.36 0.07
N SER A 91 -26.01 12.26 -0.19
CA SER A 91 -25.84 13.71 0.05
C SER A 91 -26.29 14.21 1.43
N VAL A 92 -26.65 13.33 2.39
CA VAL A 92 -27.19 13.76 3.70
C VAL A 92 -26.36 13.30 4.90
N MET A 93 -25.24 12.60 4.70
CA MET A 93 -24.34 12.19 5.78
C MET A 93 -22.89 12.57 5.47
N ASP A 94 -22.66 13.84 5.13
CA ASP A 94 -21.33 14.43 5.23
C ASP A 94 -21.40 15.54 6.29
N GLY A 95 -21.03 15.15 7.50
CA GLY A 95 -21.18 15.95 8.71
C GLY A 95 -20.48 15.25 9.87
N ASP A 96 -19.20 15.58 10.02
CA ASP A 96 -18.32 15.26 11.16
C ASP A 96 -18.14 13.78 11.52
N MET A 97 -17.07 13.18 11.00
CA MET A 97 -16.23 12.31 11.83
C MET A 97 -14.74 12.56 11.53
N ALA A 98 -14.17 13.52 12.26
CA ALA A 98 -12.72 13.63 12.41
C ALA A 98 -12.23 12.46 13.28
N VAL A 99 -11.50 11.51 12.68
CA VAL A 99 -10.76 10.49 13.42
C VAL A 99 -9.37 11.06 13.70
N ALA A 100 -9.13 11.43 14.95
CA ALA A 100 -7.83 11.86 15.42
C ALA A 100 -6.92 10.63 15.58
N GLU A 101 -5.92 10.51 14.71
CA GLU A 101 -4.88 9.49 14.80
C GLU A 101 -3.68 10.10 15.54
N SER A 102 -3.43 9.66 16.78
CA SER A 102 -2.26 10.06 17.56
C SER A 102 -1.16 9.00 17.44
N ALA A 103 -0.11 9.33 16.68
CA ALA A 103 1.14 8.58 16.68
C ALA A 103 2.04 9.04 17.85
N PRO A 104 2.73 8.13 18.57
CA PRO A 104 3.70 8.51 19.58
C PRO A 104 4.98 9.07 18.94
N GLN A 105 5.40 10.22 19.44
CA GLN A 105 6.60 10.94 19.06
C GLN A 105 7.83 10.30 19.72
N ALA A 106 8.81 9.86 18.92
CA ALA A 106 10.13 9.47 19.42
C ALA A 106 11.09 10.67 19.33
N GLU A 107 11.74 11.01 20.45
CA GLU A 107 12.80 12.03 20.49
C GLU A 107 14.11 11.48 19.91
N PRO A 108 14.84 12.23 19.07
CA PRO A 108 16.20 11.87 18.72
C PRO A 108 17.18 12.29 19.82
N ALA A 109 17.99 11.33 20.27
CA ALA A 109 19.17 11.60 21.09
C ALA A 109 20.31 12.15 20.21
N VAL A 110 20.74 13.38 20.47
CA VAL A 110 21.89 14.00 19.82
C VAL A 110 23.18 13.41 20.38
N LYS A 111 23.99 12.77 19.54
CA LYS A 111 25.42 12.54 19.79
C LYS A 111 26.23 13.57 19.02
N THR A 112 27.02 14.34 19.76
CA THR A 112 27.99 15.29 19.22
C THR A 112 29.28 14.54 18.88
N GLU A 113 29.62 14.44 17.60
CA GLU A 113 30.99 14.16 17.16
C GLU A 113 31.53 15.36 16.38
N SER A 114 32.78 15.72 16.68
CA SER A 114 33.46 16.88 16.13
C SER A 114 34.28 16.53 14.90
N GLY A 115 34.21 17.39 13.88
CA GLY A 115 35.38 17.75 13.05
C GLY A 115 35.69 16.83 11.88
N GLY A 116 34.98 17.05 10.76
CA GLY A 116 35.37 16.67 9.40
C GLY A 116 34.74 17.65 8.42
N SER A 117 35.38 17.95 7.29
CA SER A 117 34.89 18.87 6.24
C SER A 117 33.77 18.26 5.38
N GLU A 118 32.83 17.57 6.02
CA GLU A 118 31.68 16.89 5.39
C GLU A 118 30.39 17.52 5.94
N TYR A 119 29.43 17.81 5.05
CA TYR A 119 28.11 18.36 5.40
C TYR A 119 27.13 17.22 5.71
N SER A 120 26.12 17.47 6.54
CA SER A 120 25.07 16.49 6.80
C SER A 120 24.10 16.40 5.61
N THR A 121 23.93 15.21 5.06
CA THR A 121 22.79 14.88 4.19
C THR A 121 21.56 14.54 5.04
N THR A 122 20.37 14.57 4.43
CA THR A 122 19.15 14.00 5.05
C THR A 122 19.27 12.48 5.15
N ASN A 123 18.62 11.88 6.15
CA ASN A 123 18.62 10.42 6.34
C ASN A 123 17.79 9.77 5.22
N VAL A 124 18.44 9.14 4.24
CA VAL A 124 17.77 8.49 3.10
C VAL A 124 17.53 7.00 3.38
N GLN A 125 16.38 6.47 2.95
CA GLN A 125 16.07 5.05 3.12
C GLN A 125 16.93 4.13 2.23
N VAL A 126 17.27 4.58 1.02
CA VAL A 126 17.99 3.78 0.01
C VAL A 126 19.15 4.61 -0.58
N ALA A 127 20.29 3.98 -0.83
CA ALA A 127 21.43 4.64 -1.48
C ALA A 127 21.05 5.15 -2.88
N ASN A 128 21.52 6.34 -3.26
CA ASN A 128 21.23 7.03 -4.53
C ASN A 128 19.76 7.43 -4.77
N VAL A 129 18.89 7.19 -3.80
CA VAL A 129 17.47 7.58 -3.86
C VAL A 129 17.25 8.67 -2.83
N ASP A 130 17.14 9.92 -3.27
CA ASP A 130 16.89 11.05 -2.37
C ASP A 130 15.39 11.18 -2.05
N GLU A 131 15.07 11.65 -0.84
CA GLU A 131 13.72 11.86 -0.32
C GLU A 131 13.44 13.36 -0.17
N PRO A 132 12.24 13.85 -0.47
CA PRO A 132 11.98 15.28 -0.49
C PRO A 132 11.79 15.81 0.93
N ASP A 133 12.35 16.98 1.23
CA ASP A 133 12.32 17.60 2.56
C ASP A 133 12.04 19.11 2.43
N TYR A 134 11.63 19.77 3.51
CA TYR A 134 11.47 21.22 3.58
C TYR A 134 12.81 21.97 3.64
N LEU A 135 13.90 21.26 3.91
CA LEU A 135 15.25 21.80 3.97
C LEU A 135 16.21 20.93 3.14
N LYS A 136 16.93 21.57 2.23
CA LYS A 136 17.99 20.95 1.42
C LYS A 136 19.25 21.80 1.46
N ASN A 137 20.41 21.22 1.19
CA ASN A 137 21.68 21.95 1.18
C ASN A 137 22.66 21.41 0.14
N ASP A 138 23.57 22.25 -0.34
CA ASP A 138 24.64 21.92 -1.28
C ASP A 138 26.05 22.16 -0.69
N SER A 139 26.23 21.90 0.61
CA SER A 139 27.43 22.22 1.43
C SER A 139 27.65 23.71 1.72
N LYS A 140 27.24 24.60 0.82
CA LYS A 140 27.45 26.05 0.99
C LYS A 140 26.13 26.78 1.23
N TYR A 141 25.11 26.48 0.45
CA TYR A 141 23.80 27.08 0.53
C TYR A 141 22.82 26.14 1.21
N VAL A 142 21.91 26.73 1.99
CA VAL A 142 20.75 26.06 2.57
C VAL A 142 19.51 26.63 1.90
N TYR A 143 18.66 25.73 1.41
CA TYR A 143 17.39 26.01 0.78
C TYR A 143 16.30 25.61 1.77
N ILE A 144 15.33 26.49 1.98
CA ILE A 144 14.21 26.24 2.89
C ILE A 144 12.92 26.65 2.21
N VAL A 145 11.95 25.75 2.20
CA VAL A 145 10.57 26.05 1.81
C VAL A 145 9.67 26.03 3.04
N SER A 146 9.00 27.15 3.34
CA SER A 146 8.09 27.25 4.48
C SER A 146 7.08 28.36 4.27
N ARG A 147 5.81 28.13 4.61
CA ARG A 147 4.72 29.13 4.50
C ARG A 147 4.73 29.85 3.14
N ASN A 148 4.79 29.07 2.07
CA ASN A 148 4.78 29.53 0.68
C ASN A 148 5.98 30.42 0.32
N THR A 149 7.06 30.35 1.10
CA THR A 149 8.26 31.14 0.89
C THR A 149 9.44 30.22 0.59
N LEU A 150 10.17 30.51 -0.48
CA LEU A 150 11.51 29.96 -0.73
C LEU A 150 12.55 30.90 -0.13
N SER A 151 13.42 30.36 0.73
CA SER A 151 14.58 31.06 1.28
C SER A 151 15.86 30.35 0.87
N ILE A 152 16.85 31.12 0.41
CA ILE A 152 18.20 30.63 0.10
C ILE A 152 19.18 31.38 1.00
N ILE A 153 19.98 30.63 1.74
CA ILE A 153 20.92 31.16 2.72
C ILE A 153 22.32 30.70 2.32
N ASP A 154 23.26 31.62 2.16
CA ASP A 154 24.69 31.30 2.13
C ASP A 154 25.08 30.96 3.57
N ALA A 155 25.32 29.70 3.86
CA ALA A 155 25.40 29.17 5.23
C ALA A 155 26.84 28.81 5.65
N TYR A 156 27.79 28.77 4.72
CA TYR A 156 29.18 28.40 4.99
C TYR A 156 30.20 29.39 4.38
N PRO A 157 31.19 29.85 5.16
CA PRO A 157 31.39 29.57 6.58
C PRO A 157 30.37 30.28 7.48
N ALA A 158 30.10 29.69 8.66
CA ALA A 158 29.02 30.11 9.54
C ALA A 158 29.11 31.58 10.00
N GLU A 159 30.33 32.10 10.14
CA GLU A 159 30.59 33.48 10.55
C GLU A 159 30.17 34.51 9.49
N SER A 160 30.08 34.10 8.23
CA SER A 160 29.65 34.94 7.11
C SER A 160 28.26 34.59 6.58
N ALA A 161 27.51 33.77 7.31
CA ALA A 161 26.21 33.30 6.86
C ALA A 161 25.25 34.47 6.61
N LYS A 162 24.58 34.47 5.46
CA LYS A 162 23.67 35.54 5.05
C LYS A 162 22.49 35.03 4.25
N LEU A 163 21.34 35.67 4.43
CA LEU A 163 20.17 35.45 3.59
C LEU A 163 20.43 36.05 2.20
N ILE A 164 20.39 35.21 1.17
CA ILE A 164 20.55 35.62 -0.23
C ILE A 164 19.19 35.98 -0.84
N LEU A 165 18.22 35.10 -0.62
CA LEU A 165 16.90 35.22 -1.22
C LEU A 165 15.84 34.87 -0.20
N LYS A 166 14.73 35.62 -0.24
CA LYS A 166 13.48 35.27 0.40
C LYS A 166 12.32 35.77 -0.45
N ILE A 167 11.68 34.85 -1.17
CA ILE A 167 10.56 35.16 -2.08
C ILE A 167 9.31 34.38 -1.68
N ALA A 168 8.16 35.05 -1.73
CA ALA A 168 6.88 34.37 -1.69
C ALA A 168 6.62 33.76 -3.07
N LEU A 169 6.29 32.47 -3.11
CA LEU A 169 5.81 31.80 -4.29
C LEU A 169 4.36 32.24 -4.52
N ASP A 170 4.01 32.54 -5.78
CA ASP A 170 2.67 32.97 -6.18
C ASP A 170 1.72 31.76 -6.26
N ILE A 171 1.43 31.17 -5.10
CA ILE A 171 0.64 29.95 -4.94
C ILE A 171 -0.52 30.23 -3.97
N GLU A 172 -1.57 30.90 -4.46
CA GLU A 172 -2.71 31.35 -3.65
C GLU A 172 -3.37 30.19 -2.87
N SER A 173 -3.24 30.21 -1.54
CA SER A 173 -3.86 29.24 -0.59
C SER A 173 -3.40 27.78 -0.70
N GLN A 174 -2.19 27.56 -1.20
CA GLN A 174 -1.65 26.24 -1.47
C GLN A 174 -0.52 25.87 -0.50
N HIS A 175 -0.59 24.70 0.13
CA HIS A 175 0.41 24.28 1.12
C HIS A 175 1.57 23.55 0.44
N ILE A 176 2.78 24.12 0.54
CA ILE A 176 4.02 23.42 0.16
C ILE A 176 4.12 22.11 0.94
N GLN A 177 4.32 21.03 0.21
CA GLN A 177 4.57 19.71 0.74
C GLN A 177 6.06 19.54 1.03
N ASN A 178 6.91 19.49 0.02
CA ASN A 178 8.32 19.15 0.20
C ASN A 178 9.14 19.72 -0.99
N MET A 179 10.47 19.55 -0.96
CA MET A 179 11.30 19.80 -2.14
C MET A 179 12.47 18.84 -2.31
N PHE A 180 12.94 18.74 -3.55
CA PHE A 180 14.25 18.21 -3.90
C PHE A 180 15.22 19.34 -4.27
N LEU A 181 16.51 19.06 -4.10
CA LEU A 181 17.61 19.82 -4.67
C LEU A 181 18.52 18.84 -5.41
N ASN A 182 18.69 19.02 -6.72
CA ASN A 182 19.64 18.27 -7.51
C ASN A 182 20.40 19.21 -8.46
N GLY A 183 21.71 19.34 -8.27
CA GLY A 183 22.52 20.35 -8.93
C GLY A 183 21.97 21.77 -8.71
N ASP A 184 21.69 22.47 -9.81
CA ASP A 184 21.06 23.80 -9.81
C ASP A 184 19.55 23.76 -10.08
N ARG A 185 18.87 22.66 -9.74
CA ARG A 185 17.41 22.50 -9.85
C ARG A 185 16.79 22.28 -8.48
N LEU A 186 15.77 23.08 -8.18
CA LEU A 186 14.81 22.78 -7.13
C LEU A 186 13.55 22.20 -7.77
N VAL A 187 13.01 21.15 -7.15
CA VAL A 187 11.66 20.65 -7.45
C VAL A 187 10.82 20.86 -6.20
N ILE A 188 9.79 21.68 -6.29
CA ILE A 188 8.93 22.04 -5.16
C ILE A 188 7.54 21.44 -5.39
N PHE A 189 7.07 20.64 -4.44
CA PHE A 189 5.72 20.09 -4.46
C PHE A 189 4.79 20.94 -3.61
N TYR A 190 3.61 21.27 -4.12
CA TYR A 190 2.56 21.95 -3.35
C TYR A 190 1.17 21.52 -3.79
N ASN A 191 0.22 21.60 -2.85
CA ASN A 191 -1.18 21.22 -3.11
C ASN A 191 -1.96 22.39 -3.68
N GLY A 192 -2.64 22.17 -4.80
CA GLY A 192 -3.58 23.10 -5.39
C GLY A 192 -4.98 22.56 -5.56
N GLN A 193 -5.77 23.31 -6.31
CA GLN A 193 -7.09 22.91 -6.77
C GLN A 193 -7.16 23.14 -8.28
N SER A 194 -7.84 22.26 -9.00
CA SER A 194 -8.24 22.56 -10.36
C SER A 194 -9.27 23.68 -10.37
N ASP A 195 -9.34 24.45 -11.47
CA ASP A 195 -10.43 25.39 -11.75
C ASP A 195 -11.20 24.87 -12.97
N ASP A 196 -11.74 23.66 -12.83
CA ASP A 196 -12.52 23.02 -13.87
C ASP A 196 -13.97 23.56 -13.86
N GLN A 197 -14.57 23.62 -15.04
CA GLN A 197 -16.01 23.86 -15.18
C GLN A 197 -16.70 22.59 -15.67
N ILE A 198 -17.63 22.07 -14.87
CA ILE A 198 -18.44 20.90 -15.21
C ILE A 198 -19.90 21.29 -15.36
N ILE A 199 -20.63 20.61 -16.25
CA ILE A 199 -22.09 20.75 -16.33
C ILE A 199 -22.70 19.55 -15.59
N PRO A 200 -23.42 19.76 -14.47
CA PRO A 200 -24.09 18.67 -13.77
C PRO A 200 -25.09 17.92 -14.66
N GLN A 201 -25.39 16.69 -14.30
CA GLN A 201 -26.34 15.86 -15.04
C GLN A 201 -27.74 16.48 -14.99
N TYR A 202 -28.40 16.53 -16.15
CA TYR A 202 -29.69 17.19 -16.36
C TYR A 202 -29.66 18.71 -16.12
N ASP A 203 -28.46 19.29 -16.07
CA ASP A 203 -28.24 20.73 -16.04
C ASP A 203 -27.64 21.18 -17.39
N PHE A 204 -27.53 22.49 -17.59
CA PHE A 204 -26.90 23.13 -18.74
C PHE A 204 -25.97 24.28 -18.34
N VAL A 205 -25.96 24.66 -17.05
CA VAL A 205 -25.11 25.74 -16.53
C VAL A 205 -23.80 25.13 -16.00
N PRO A 206 -22.64 25.56 -16.52
CA PRO A 206 -21.36 25.15 -15.96
C PRO A 206 -21.20 25.63 -14.52
N GLN A 207 -20.78 24.72 -13.64
CA GLN A 207 -20.43 24.99 -12.25
C GLN A 207 -18.94 24.74 -12.06
N ARG A 208 -18.30 25.54 -11.21
CA ARG A 208 -16.91 25.30 -10.83
C ARG A 208 -16.80 24.02 -10.02
N SER A 209 -15.85 23.19 -10.40
CA SER A 209 -15.45 21.98 -9.68
C SER A 209 -14.01 22.20 -9.24
N TYR A 210 -13.80 22.08 -7.93
CA TYR A 210 -12.48 22.19 -7.32
C TYR A 210 -12.06 20.78 -6.93
N GLU A 211 -11.22 20.17 -7.75
CA GLU A 211 -10.60 18.89 -7.44
C GLU A 211 -9.18 19.13 -6.93
N PRO A 212 -8.70 18.40 -5.91
CA PRO A 212 -7.31 18.50 -5.48
C PRO A 212 -6.34 18.18 -6.62
N VAL A 213 -5.31 18.99 -6.76
CA VAL A 213 -4.17 18.75 -7.66
C VAL A 213 -2.86 18.91 -6.90
N THR A 214 -1.82 18.21 -7.35
CA THR A 214 -0.46 18.38 -6.88
C THR A 214 0.35 19.08 -7.95
N HIS A 215 0.96 20.20 -7.59
CA HIS A 215 1.89 20.91 -8.44
C HIS A 215 3.32 20.43 -8.22
N THR A 216 4.09 20.39 -9.31
CA THR A 216 5.52 20.08 -9.33
C THR A 216 6.25 21.21 -10.05
N LEU A 217 6.74 22.17 -9.27
CA LEU A 217 7.40 23.37 -9.77
C LEU A 217 8.90 23.16 -9.88
N ILE A 218 9.43 23.30 -11.09
CA ILE A 218 10.86 23.17 -11.39
C ILE A 218 11.47 24.57 -11.45
N VAL A 219 12.46 24.83 -10.61
CA VAL A 219 13.10 26.14 -10.48
C VAL A 219 14.61 26.02 -10.72
N ASP A 220 15.14 26.85 -11.62
CA ASP A 220 16.58 27.04 -11.79
C ASP A 220 17.12 27.95 -10.68
N VAL A 221 18.07 27.45 -9.90
CA VAL A 221 18.74 28.19 -8.82
C VAL A 221 20.22 28.46 -9.10
N SER A 222 20.69 28.32 -10.34
CA SER A 222 22.08 28.64 -10.71
C SER A 222 22.45 30.08 -10.32
N ASN A 223 21.51 31.02 -10.46
CA ASN A 223 21.58 32.34 -9.85
C ASN A 223 20.75 32.38 -8.55
N LYS A 224 21.42 32.23 -7.41
CA LYS A 224 20.79 32.20 -6.07
C LYS A 224 20.02 33.49 -5.73
N GLU A 225 20.39 34.63 -6.32
CA GLU A 225 19.74 35.93 -6.10
C GLU A 225 18.50 36.14 -6.97
N ASN A 226 18.41 35.41 -8.09
CA ASN A 226 17.30 35.52 -9.03
C ASN A 226 16.95 34.16 -9.65
N PRO A 227 16.34 33.24 -8.87
CA PRO A 227 15.87 31.98 -9.41
C PRO A 227 14.79 32.18 -10.46
N THR A 228 14.71 31.26 -11.42
CA THR A 228 13.71 31.30 -12.49
C THR A 228 12.90 30.03 -12.51
N ILE A 229 11.57 30.16 -12.52
CA ILE A 229 10.67 29.04 -12.75
C ILE A 229 10.86 28.57 -14.20
N LEU A 230 11.10 27.28 -14.38
CA LEU A 230 11.23 26.65 -15.68
C LEU A 230 9.91 26.05 -16.14
N LYS A 231 9.22 25.33 -15.23
CA LYS A 231 8.00 24.58 -15.51
C LYS A 231 7.13 24.46 -14.27
N ASP A 232 5.82 24.45 -14.46
CA ASP A 232 4.84 24.03 -13.45
C ASP A 232 3.94 22.92 -14.02
N TYR A 233 4.12 21.70 -13.50
CA TYR A 233 3.24 20.59 -13.81
C TYR A 233 2.16 20.46 -12.75
N SER A 234 0.90 20.24 -13.15
CA SER A 234 -0.18 19.86 -12.23
C SER A 234 -0.74 18.48 -12.56
N ILE A 235 -0.90 17.68 -11.52
CA ILE A 235 -1.33 16.28 -11.59
C ILE A 235 -2.52 16.12 -10.65
N ASP A 236 -3.59 15.47 -11.11
CA ASP A 236 -4.77 15.23 -10.27
C ASP A 236 -4.41 14.45 -8.98
N GLY A 237 -4.99 14.89 -7.86
CA GLY A 237 -4.88 14.25 -6.56
C GLY A 237 -3.93 14.92 -5.57
N HIS A 238 -3.86 14.33 -4.38
CA HIS A 238 -2.97 14.74 -3.31
C HIS A 238 -1.61 14.04 -3.39
N PHE A 239 -0.54 14.79 -3.14
CA PHE A 239 0.80 14.24 -3.00
C PHE A 239 0.84 13.15 -1.93
N ARG A 240 1.48 12.02 -2.24
CA ARG A 240 1.69 10.92 -1.30
C ARG A 240 3.14 10.76 -0.91
N ASP A 241 3.99 10.55 -1.89
CA ASP A 241 5.41 10.33 -1.67
C ASP A 241 6.20 10.61 -2.95
N ALA A 242 7.51 10.86 -2.83
CA ALA A 242 8.39 11.05 -3.97
C ALA A 242 9.81 10.57 -3.70
N ARG A 243 10.53 10.24 -4.77
CA ARG A 243 11.97 9.99 -4.78
C ARG A 243 12.65 10.71 -5.94
N MET A 244 13.88 11.13 -5.73
CA MET A 244 14.75 11.63 -6.79
C MET A 244 15.85 10.59 -7.05
N ILE A 245 15.99 10.16 -8.29
CA ILE A 245 17.01 9.18 -8.72
C ILE A 245 17.67 9.72 -9.98
N GLY A 246 18.98 10.00 -9.89
CA GLY A 246 19.68 10.73 -10.95
C GLY A 246 18.97 12.05 -11.26
N ASP A 247 18.64 12.28 -12.52
CA ASP A 247 17.99 13.49 -13.02
C ASP A 247 16.45 13.43 -12.98
N TYR A 248 15.87 12.34 -12.47
CA TYR A 248 14.43 12.09 -12.51
C TYR A 248 13.78 12.19 -11.14
N ALA A 249 12.69 12.97 -11.08
CA ALA A 249 11.77 12.98 -9.95
C ALA A 249 10.63 12.00 -10.20
N TYR A 250 10.50 11.00 -9.32
CA TYR A 250 9.41 10.03 -9.27
C TYR A 250 8.47 10.37 -8.12
N PHE A 251 7.17 10.49 -8.35
CA PHE A 251 6.24 10.79 -7.28
C PHE A 251 4.87 10.17 -7.52
N VAL A 252 4.13 9.99 -6.42
CA VAL A 252 2.79 9.41 -6.41
C VAL A 252 1.79 10.45 -5.96
N THR A 253 0.70 10.60 -6.73
CA THR A 253 -0.50 11.33 -6.29
C THR A 253 -1.67 10.37 -6.14
N ASN A 254 -2.55 10.63 -5.15
CA ASN A 254 -3.80 9.89 -5.00
C ASN A 254 -5.00 10.83 -5.19
N SER A 255 -5.89 10.50 -6.11
CA SER A 255 -7.17 11.19 -6.32
C SER A 255 -8.34 10.26 -6.00
N HIS A 256 -9.36 10.81 -5.34
CA HIS A 256 -10.59 10.07 -5.05
C HIS A 256 -11.43 9.93 -6.32
N ILE A 257 -12.14 8.80 -6.43
CA ILE A 257 -13.00 8.56 -7.57
C ILE A 257 -14.35 9.23 -7.34
N ASN A 258 -14.75 10.10 -8.26
CA ASN A 258 -16.13 10.55 -8.35
C ASN A 258 -16.96 9.48 -9.07
N TYR A 259 -17.75 8.69 -8.33
CA TYR A 259 -18.58 7.63 -8.91
C TYR A 259 -19.69 8.13 -9.85
N GLN A 260 -20.11 9.39 -9.69
CA GLN A 260 -21.14 9.99 -10.54
C GLN A 260 -20.55 10.43 -11.89
N TYR A 261 -19.34 10.98 -11.86
CA TYR A 261 -18.61 11.47 -13.02
C TYR A 261 -17.16 10.99 -12.97
N PRO A 262 -16.92 9.68 -13.13
CA PRO A 262 -15.56 9.18 -13.09
C PRO A 262 -14.78 9.81 -14.23
N ARG A 263 -13.56 10.26 -13.98
CA ARG A 263 -12.65 10.76 -15.03
C ARG A 263 -11.26 10.23 -14.77
N LEU A 264 -10.55 9.88 -15.85
CA LEU A 264 -9.14 9.53 -15.74
C LEU A 264 -8.33 10.75 -15.30
N PRO A 265 -7.25 10.55 -14.50
CA PRO A 265 -6.32 11.62 -14.16
C PRO A 265 -5.76 12.31 -15.40
N VAL A 266 -5.46 13.60 -15.26
CA VAL A 266 -4.78 14.39 -16.28
C VAL A 266 -3.51 15.01 -15.72
N ILE A 267 -2.56 15.24 -16.61
CA ILE A 267 -1.35 16.02 -16.33
C ILE A 267 -1.38 17.26 -17.21
N MET A 268 -1.15 18.41 -16.59
CA MET A 268 -1.04 19.70 -17.25
C MET A 268 0.36 20.27 -17.05
N GLU A 269 0.81 21.05 -18.03
CA GLU A 269 2.01 21.90 -17.97
C GLU A 269 1.54 23.32 -18.26
N ASP A 270 1.80 24.26 -17.35
CA ASP A 270 1.36 25.66 -17.46
C ASP A 270 -0.14 25.80 -17.82
N SER A 271 -1.00 25.00 -17.17
CA SER A 271 -2.46 24.92 -17.39
C SER A 271 -2.89 24.35 -18.75
N VAL A 272 -1.96 23.80 -19.55
CA VAL A 272 -2.26 23.10 -20.79
C VAL A 272 -2.17 21.60 -20.55
N ARG A 273 -3.23 20.84 -20.87
CA ARG A 273 -3.20 19.38 -20.77
C ARG A 273 -2.19 18.79 -21.75
N ILE A 274 -1.20 18.08 -21.22
CA ILE A 274 -0.14 17.43 -22.01
C ILE A 274 -0.33 15.91 -22.10
N MET A 275 -0.97 15.29 -21.10
CA MET A 275 -1.10 13.84 -21.02
C MET A 275 -2.36 13.42 -20.26
N THR A 276 -2.90 12.27 -20.63
CA THR A 276 -3.69 11.42 -19.74
C THR A 276 -2.93 10.12 -19.58
N PRO A 277 -2.49 9.78 -18.36
CA PRO A 277 -1.74 8.56 -18.10
C PRO A 277 -2.49 7.33 -18.58
N GLU A 278 -1.75 6.30 -18.99
CA GLU A 278 -2.37 4.99 -19.15
C GLU A 278 -2.88 4.52 -17.78
N ALA A 279 -4.10 3.98 -17.76
CA ALA A 279 -4.74 3.58 -16.52
C ALA A 279 -4.90 2.06 -16.47
N PHE A 280 -4.66 1.50 -15.29
CA PHE A 280 -4.72 0.08 -15.01
C PHE A 280 -5.53 -0.15 -13.72
N TYR A 281 -6.05 -1.34 -13.53
CA TYR A 281 -6.62 -1.80 -12.26
C TYR A 281 -6.09 -3.19 -11.93
N PHE A 282 -6.12 -3.56 -10.65
CA PHE A 282 -5.80 -4.93 -10.23
C PHE A 282 -7.07 -5.74 -10.14
N ASP A 283 -7.04 -7.00 -10.58
CA ASP A 283 -8.14 -7.94 -10.47
C ASP A 283 -8.33 -8.40 -9.02
N ASN A 284 -8.79 -7.48 -8.18
CA ASN A 284 -9.06 -7.70 -6.77
C ASN A 284 -10.55 -7.49 -6.48
N VAL A 285 -11.06 -8.23 -5.50
CA VAL A 285 -12.49 -8.28 -5.16
C VAL A 285 -12.83 -7.23 -4.10
N GLU A 286 -12.49 -5.99 -4.38
CA GLU A 286 -12.77 -4.85 -3.52
C GLU A 286 -13.39 -3.69 -4.29
N GLN A 287 -14.06 -2.80 -3.57
CA GLN A 287 -14.53 -1.56 -4.15
C GLN A 287 -13.35 -0.61 -4.39
N PHE A 288 -13.22 -0.07 -5.60
CA PHE A 288 -12.19 0.91 -5.90
C PHE A 288 -12.53 2.29 -5.35
N SER A 289 -11.60 2.97 -4.71
CA SER A 289 -11.85 4.28 -4.08
C SER A 289 -10.95 5.39 -4.60
N ASN A 290 -9.79 5.05 -5.14
CA ASN A 290 -8.83 6.04 -5.59
C ASN A 290 -8.05 5.61 -6.83
N PHE A 291 -7.65 6.60 -7.62
CA PHE A 291 -6.52 6.48 -8.53
C PHE A 291 -5.23 6.78 -7.77
N SER A 292 -4.20 5.98 -7.99
CA SER A 292 -2.83 6.24 -7.57
C SER A 292 -1.98 6.42 -8.83
N THR A 293 -1.44 7.61 -9.04
CA THR A 293 -0.74 7.98 -10.26
C THR A 293 0.74 8.13 -9.97
N LEU A 294 1.57 7.27 -10.57
CA LEU A 294 3.03 7.37 -10.55
C LEU A 294 3.48 8.24 -11.72
N THR A 295 4.25 9.28 -11.44
CA THR A 295 4.78 10.21 -12.46
C THR A 295 6.30 10.27 -12.36
N ALA A 296 6.97 10.22 -13.50
CA ALA A 296 8.41 10.39 -13.66
C ALA A 296 8.70 11.62 -14.53
N ILE A 297 9.51 12.55 -14.03
CA ILE A 297 9.85 13.81 -14.73
C ILE A 297 11.36 13.98 -14.77
N ASP A 298 11.92 14.19 -15.97
CA ASP A 298 13.28 14.68 -16.16
C ASP A 298 13.34 16.17 -15.78
N ILE A 299 14.05 16.50 -14.70
CA ILE A 299 14.07 17.86 -14.16
C ILE A 299 15.00 18.81 -14.94
N PHE A 300 15.83 18.25 -15.83
CA PHE A 300 16.75 19.00 -16.69
C PHE A 300 16.30 19.02 -18.16
N GLY A 301 15.36 18.15 -18.54
CA GLY A 301 14.82 18.02 -19.89
C GLY A 301 13.30 18.19 -19.99
N ASP A 302 12.73 17.57 -21.02
CA ASP A 302 11.30 17.66 -21.39
C ASP A 302 10.56 16.33 -21.31
N LYS A 303 11.23 15.29 -20.82
CA LYS A 303 10.63 13.95 -20.71
C LYS A 303 9.75 13.86 -19.47
N ILE A 304 8.55 13.37 -19.69
CA ILE A 304 7.59 13.01 -18.66
C ILE A 304 6.88 11.73 -19.07
N ASN A 305 6.69 10.85 -18.10
CA ASN A 305 5.84 9.67 -18.26
C ASN A 305 5.03 9.44 -16.99
N SER A 306 3.87 8.83 -17.12
CA SER A 306 3.01 8.55 -16.00
C SER A 306 2.10 7.36 -16.25
N GLU A 307 1.86 6.59 -15.19
CA GLU A 307 0.89 5.50 -15.16
C GLU A 307 -0.05 5.67 -13.96
N THR A 308 -1.31 5.33 -14.15
CA THR A 308 -2.35 5.40 -13.13
C THR A 308 -2.84 4.00 -12.76
N PHE A 309 -2.91 3.72 -11.47
CA PHE A 309 -3.45 2.49 -10.92
C PHE A 309 -4.75 2.79 -10.16
N LEU A 310 -5.86 2.22 -10.64
CA LEU A 310 -7.16 2.21 -9.98
C LEU A 310 -7.15 1.14 -8.89
N MET A 311 -7.40 1.57 -7.65
CA MET A 311 -7.24 0.73 -6.46
C MET A 311 -8.33 1.01 -5.43
N GLY A 312 -8.55 0.07 -4.50
CA GLY A 312 -9.33 0.30 -3.30
C GLY A 312 -8.54 1.14 -2.31
N TYR A 313 -8.47 0.71 -1.05
CA TYR A 313 -7.84 1.50 0.00
C TYR A 313 -6.35 1.78 -0.26
N SER A 314 -5.83 2.86 0.35
CA SER A 314 -4.45 3.31 0.17
C SER A 314 -3.44 2.22 0.55
N GLY A 315 -2.58 1.83 -0.39
CA GLY A 315 -1.46 0.94 -0.16
C GLY A 315 -0.26 1.60 0.52
N THR A 316 0.77 0.80 0.84
CA THR A 316 2.11 1.30 1.20
C THR A 316 3.02 1.21 -0.01
N PHE A 317 3.78 2.28 -0.27
CA PHE A 317 4.75 2.36 -1.35
C PHE A 317 6.17 2.14 -0.83
N TYR A 318 7.03 1.56 -1.69
CA TYR A 318 8.47 1.52 -1.48
C TYR A 318 9.17 1.73 -2.82
N VAL A 319 10.27 2.47 -2.81
CA VAL A 319 11.01 2.79 -4.03
C VAL A 319 12.48 2.47 -3.80
N SER A 320 13.04 1.72 -4.73
CA SER A 320 14.47 1.42 -4.86
C SER A 320 15.04 2.17 -6.07
N GLU A 321 16.34 2.03 -6.32
CA GLU A 321 17.02 2.67 -7.47
C GLU A 321 16.37 2.31 -8.83
N ASP A 322 15.89 1.08 -8.98
CA ASP A 322 15.36 0.59 -10.27
C ASP A 322 13.88 0.16 -10.22
N ASN A 323 13.23 0.21 -9.06
CA ASN A 323 11.88 -0.34 -8.91
C ASN A 323 11.01 0.45 -7.93
N PHE A 324 9.75 0.58 -8.31
CA PHE A 324 8.64 1.01 -7.50
C PHE A 324 7.79 -0.20 -7.08
N TYR A 325 7.50 -0.31 -5.79
CA TYR A 325 6.66 -1.35 -5.22
C TYR A 325 5.41 -0.74 -4.64
N LEU A 326 4.28 -1.31 -5.04
CA LEU A 326 2.96 -0.96 -4.56
C LEU A 326 2.40 -2.15 -3.78
N THR A 327 2.01 -1.92 -2.53
CA THR A 327 1.54 -2.99 -1.65
C THR A 327 0.22 -2.63 -1.02
N TYR A 328 -0.67 -3.60 -0.85
CA TYR A 328 -1.93 -3.42 -0.12
C TYR A 328 -2.35 -4.71 0.58
N GLN A 329 -3.19 -4.57 1.60
CA GLN A 329 -3.75 -5.74 2.27
C GLN A 329 -4.89 -6.31 1.43
N GLN A 330 -4.90 -7.62 1.25
CA GLN A 330 -5.98 -8.33 0.59
C GLN A 330 -7.27 -8.15 1.39
N ASN A 331 -8.25 -7.49 0.78
CA ASN A 331 -9.59 -7.35 1.33
C ASN A 331 -10.50 -8.49 0.88
N MET A 332 -11.45 -8.84 1.74
CA MET A 332 -12.49 -9.82 1.44
C MET A 332 -13.81 -9.10 1.18
N PRO A 333 -14.59 -9.53 0.17
CA PRO A 333 -15.83 -8.85 -0.20
C PRO A 333 -16.87 -8.94 0.92
N PHE A 334 -17.84 -8.03 0.88
CA PHE A 334 -18.98 -8.03 1.79
C PHE A 334 -19.66 -9.40 1.84
N GLY A 335 -20.08 -9.83 3.04
CA GLY A 335 -20.72 -11.14 3.26
C GLY A 335 -19.77 -12.34 3.32
N PHE A 336 -18.47 -12.17 3.03
CA PHE A 336 -17.48 -13.25 3.16
C PHE A 336 -17.44 -13.83 4.58
N TYR A 337 -17.40 -12.95 5.59
CA TYR A 337 -17.41 -13.36 6.99
C TYR A 337 -18.79 -13.77 7.50
N GLU A 338 -19.88 -13.26 6.92
CA GLU A 338 -21.25 -13.62 7.30
C GLU A 338 -21.57 -15.09 6.96
N ASN A 339 -21.08 -15.58 5.81
CA ASN A 339 -21.21 -16.98 5.42
C ASN A 339 -20.30 -17.94 6.22
N SER A 340 -19.36 -17.40 7.01
CA SER A 340 -18.41 -18.22 7.79
C SER A 340 -19.11 -19.25 8.67
N SER A 341 -20.22 -18.91 9.33
CA SER A 341 -20.94 -19.87 10.19
C SER A 341 -21.55 -21.03 9.41
N ARG A 342 -22.02 -20.76 8.19
CA ARG A 342 -22.61 -21.76 7.30
C ARG A 342 -21.53 -22.71 6.79
N ASP A 343 -20.42 -22.15 6.31
CA ASP A 343 -19.30 -22.92 5.75
C ASP A 343 -18.63 -23.76 6.86
N ARG A 344 -18.41 -23.18 8.05
CA ARG A 344 -17.98 -23.93 9.26
C ARG A 344 -18.87 -25.14 9.53
N PHE A 345 -20.19 -24.96 9.44
CA PHE A 345 -21.11 -26.07 9.68
C PHE A 345 -21.02 -27.14 8.58
N PHE A 346 -21.18 -26.77 7.31
CA PHE A 346 -21.28 -27.76 6.25
C PHE A 346 -19.94 -28.37 5.83
N ASP A 347 -18.85 -27.61 5.87
CA ASP A 347 -17.55 -28.06 5.37
C ASP A 347 -16.72 -28.71 6.47
N VAL A 348 -16.96 -28.36 7.74
CA VAL A 348 -16.19 -28.86 8.89
C VAL A 348 -17.04 -29.74 9.80
N VAL A 349 -18.19 -29.25 10.27
CA VAL A 349 -19.00 -30.00 11.25
C VAL A 349 -19.64 -31.23 10.62
N VAL A 350 -20.35 -31.08 9.51
CA VAL A 350 -21.11 -32.18 8.89
C VAL A 350 -20.25 -33.41 8.56
N PRO A 351 -19.06 -33.29 7.93
CA PRO A 351 -18.21 -34.45 7.65
C PRO A 351 -17.75 -35.24 8.88
N LEU A 352 -17.78 -34.63 10.07
CA LEU A 352 -17.36 -35.24 11.32
C LEU A 352 -18.51 -35.90 12.09
N LEU A 353 -19.77 -35.64 11.69
CA LEU A 353 -20.94 -36.23 12.32
C LEU A 353 -21.06 -37.74 12.00
N PRO A 354 -21.77 -38.51 12.83
CA PRO A 354 -22.22 -39.86 12.46
C PRO A 354 -22.88 -39.94 11.08
N LYS A 355 -22.67 -41.06 10.38
CA LYS A 355 -23.03 -41.20 8.96
C LYS A 355 -24.53 -41.08 8.70
N ASP A 356 -25.34 -41.61 9.61
CA ASP A 356 -26.80 -41.48 9.62
C ASP A 356 -27.25 -40.02 9.63
N ILE A 357 -26.63 -39.19 10.48
CA ILE A 357 -26.94 -37.75 10.56
C ILE A 357 -26.51 -37.03 9.28
N GLN A 358 -25.34 -37.36 8.73
CA GLN A 358 -24.88 -36.78 7.46
C GLN A 358 -25.86 -37.04 6.32
N ASP A 359 -26.35 -38.28 6.21
CA ASP A 359 -27.25 -38.70 5.14
C ASP A 359 -28.63 -38.03 5.29
N GLU A 360 -29.11 -37.83 6.53
CA GLU A 360 -30.36 -37.11 6.80
C GLU A 360 -30.24 -35.60 6.51
N ILE A 361 -29.12 -34.96 6.88
CA ILE A 361 -28.83 -33.56 6.49
C ILE A 361 -28.82 -33.41 4.97
N LYS A 362 -28.19 -34.36 4.26
CA LYS A 362 -28.15 -34.36 2.79
C LYS A 362 -29.55 -34.49 2.19
N SER A 363 -30.39 -35.36 2.75
CA SER A 363 -31.80 -35.51 2.36
C SER A 363 -32.57 -34.20 2.52
N ILE A 364 -32.46 -33.55 3.69
CA ILE A 364 -33.11 -32.26 3.95
C ILE A 364 -32.68 -31.17 2.97
N LYS A 365 -31.38 -31.08 2.63
CA LYS A 365 -30.88 -30.10 1.66
C LYS A 365 -31.34 -30.36 0.23
N SER A 366 -31.56 -31.63 -0.12
CA SER A 366 -32.03 -32.02 -1.45
C SER A 366 -33.54 -31.85 -1.65
N ASP A 367 -34.29 -31.59 -0.58
CA ASP A 367 -35.72 -31.37 -0.64
C ASP A 367 -36.05 -29.98 -1.21
N SER A 368 -36.39 -29.94 -2.49
CA SER A 368 -36.75 -28.72 -3.22
C SER A 368 -38.10 -28.13 -2.80
N SER A 369 -38.90 -28.82 -1.98
CA SER A 369 -40.15 -28.29 -1.44
C SER A 369 -39.93 -27.34 -0.26
N LEU A 370 -38.71 -27.33 0.31
CA LEU A 370 -38.35 -26.51 1.45
C LEU A 370 -37.53 -25.30 1.01
N ASN A 371 -37.83 -24.14 1.58
CA ASN A 371 -36.95 -22.98 1.50
C ASN A 371 -35.76 -23.13 2.48
N SER A 372 -34.72 -22.31 2.31
CA SER A 372 -33.48 -22.39 3.11
C SER A 372 -33.72 -22.29 4.62
N SER A 373 -34.69 -21.48 5.05
CA SER A 373 -35.03 -21.31 6.46
C SER A 373 -35.68 -22.58 7.03
N SER A 374 -36.64 -23.17 6.30
CA SER A 374 -37.28 -24.44 6.67
C SER A 374 -36.30 -25.61 6.67
N GLN A 375 -35.35 -25.65 5.72
CA GLN A 375 -34.28 -26.64 5.71
C GLN A 375 -33.41 -26.51 6.96
N TRP A 376 -33.01 -25.29 7.31
CA TRP A 376 -32.20 -25.04 8.50
C TRP A 376 -32.93 -25.41 9.80
N MET A 377 -34.23 -25.12 9.92
CA MET A 377 -35.03 -25.50 11.07
C MET A 377 -35.02 -27.02 11.29
N LYS A 378 -35.24 -27.81 10.22
CA LYS A 378 -35.18 -29.27 10.29
C LYS A 378 -33.78 -29.79 10.65
N ILE A 379 -32.73 -29.20 10.08
CA ILE A 379 -31.34 -29.54 10.43
C ILE A 379 -31.07 -29.25 11.90
N SER A 380 -31.51 -28.10 12.41
CA SER A 380 -31.35 -27.72 13.81
C SER A 380 -32.07 -28.68 14.77
N GLU A 381 -33.31 -29.07 14.45
CA GLU A 381 -34.07 -30.07 15.21
C GLU A 381 -33.39 -31.43 15.23
N LEU A 382 -32.90 -31.89 14.07
CA LEU A 382 -32.11 -33.13 13.95
C LEU A 382 -30.86 -33.06 14.83
N MET A 383 -30.08 -31.98 14.72
CA MET A 383 -28.88 -31.79 15.52
C MET A 383 -29.18 -31.78 17.02
N GLN A 384 -30.24 -31.10 17.44
CA GLN A 384 -30.67 -31.05 18.84
C GLN A 384 -31.09 -32.43 19.35
N LYS A 385 -31.88 -33.17 18.57
CA LYS A 385 -32.29 -34.54 18.89
C LYS A 385 -31.07 -35.45 19.05
N SER A 386 -30.20 -35.47 18.05
CA SER A 386 -28.98 -36.28 18.05
C SER A 386 -28.07 -35.97 19.23
N TYR A 387 -27.91 -34.69 19.57
CA TYR A 387 -27.14 -34.24 20.73
C TYR A 387 -27.72 -34.71 22.07
N ASN A 388 -29.04 -34.72 22.20
CA ASN A 388 -29.74 -35.12 23.43
C ASN A 388 -29.77 -36.64 23.62
N THR A 389 -29.71 -37.40 22.53
CA THR A 389 -29.72 -38.89 22.57
C THR A 389 -28.33 -39.50 22.66
N MET A 390 -27.27 -38.76 22.35
CA MET A 390 -25.89 -39.24 22.40
C MET A 390 -25.43 -39.44 23.84
N ASN A 391 -24.73 -40.55 24.11
CA ASN A 391 -24.12 -40.75 25.42
C ASN A 391 -23.02 -39.71 25.68
N LYS A 392 -22.70 -39.49 26.96
CA LYS A 392 -21.79 -38.42 27.38
C LYS A 392 -20.39 -38.56 26.78
N ASP A 393 -19.82 -39.76 26.77
CA ASP A 393 -18.44 -39.99 26.34
C ASP A 393 -18.27 -39.79 24.83
N ASP A 394 -19.21 -40.30 24.02
CA ASP A 394 -19.20 -40.12 22.56
C ASP A 394 -19.42 -38.66 22.18
N LYS A 395 -20.28 -37.97 22.94
CA LYS A 395 -20.53 -36.55 22.79
C LYS A 395 -19.28 -35.71 23.09
N GLU A 396 -18.59 -35.97 24.20
CA GLU A 396 -17.36 -35.26 24.53
C GLU A 396 -16.29 -35.49 23.46
N LYS A 397 -16.10 -36.74 23.00
CA LYS A 397 -15.16 -37.05 21.91
C LYS A 397 -15.51 -36.36 20.59
N LEU A 398 -16.78 -36.37 20.20
CA LEU A 398 -17.24 -35.73 18.97
C LEU A 398 -17.03 -34.22 19.01
N PHE A 399 -17.39 -33.57 20.13
CA PHE A 399 -17.26 -32.13 20.29
C PHE A 399 -15.80 -31.68 20.35
N GLU A 400 -14.92 -32.43 21.01
CA GLU A 400 -13.49 -32.13 20.95
C GLU A 400 -12.93 -32.30 19.53
N LYS A 401 -13.36 -33.31 18.77
CA LYS A 401 -12.95 -33.47 17.37
C LYS A 401 -13.43 -32.31 16.49
N ILE A 402 -14.70 -31.91 16.63
CA ILE A 402 -15.27 -30.77 15.90
C ILE A 402 -14.54 -29.48 16.28
N LYS A 403 -14.27 -29.27 17.56
CA LYS A 403 -13.55 -28.10 18.06
C LYS A 403 -12.16 -27.99 17.46
N GLN A 404 -11.37 -29.08 17.44
CA GLN A 404 -10.04 -29.06 16.81
C GLN A 404 -10.13 -28.77 15.31
N ALA A 405 -11.06 -29.41 14.60
CA ALA A 405 -11.24 -29.18 13.17
C ALA A 405 -11.68 -27.73 12.86
N LEU A 406 -12.53 -27.13 13.69
CA LEU A 406 -12.91 -25.72 13.56
C LEU A 406 -11.73 -24.79 13.84
N ILE A 407 -10.90 -25.08 14.84
CA ILE A 407 -9.68 -24.31 15.10
C ILE A 407 -8.75 -24.36 13.88
N GLU A 408 -8.52 -25.54 13.30
CA GLU A 408 -7.70 -25.70 12.09
C GLU A 408 -8.29 -24.95 10.89
N TYR A 409 -9.60 -25.08 10.65
CA TYR A 409 -10.29 -24.37 9.57
C TYR A 409 -10.24 -22.85 9.75
N ASP A 410 -10.60 -22.34 10.93
CA ASP A 410 -10.64 -20.90 11.23
C ASP A 410 -9.22 -20.30 11.18
N THR A 411 -8.19 -21.04 11.59
CA THR A 411 -6.77 -20.62 11.49
C THR A 411 -6.34 -20.55 10.03
N LYS A 412 -6.60 -21.60 9.24
CA LYS A 412 -6.26 -21.63 7.82
C LYS A 412 -6.96 -20.50 7.07
N LYS A 413 -8.26 -20.29 7.31
CA LYS A 413 -9.03 -19.22 6.67
C LYS A 413 -8.50 -17.84 7.02
N GLN A 414 -8.12 -17.59 8.27
CA GLN A 414 -7.48 -16.31 8.67
C GLN A 414 -6.10 -16.11 8.01
N GLN A 415 -5.29 -17.16 7.90
CA GLN A 415 -4.01 -17.11 7.20
C GLN A 415 -4.18 -16.86 5.70
N ASP A 416 -5.22 -17.44 5.10
CA ASP A 416 -5.51 -17.29 3.69
C ASP A 416 -6.09 -15.92 3.34
N THR A 417 -6.80 -15.27 4.27
CA THR A 417 -7.40 -13.95 4.07
C THR A 417 -6.47 -12.79 4.45
N GLN A 418 -5.58 -12.98 5.43
CA GLN A 418 -4.64 -11.96 5.86
C GLN A 418 -3.36 -12.03 5.04
N LYS A 419 -3.37 -11.45 3.84
CA LYS A 419 -2.20 -11.39 2.95
C LYS A 419 -1.90 -9.94 2.56
N THR A 420 -0.62 -9.64 2.38
CA THR A 420 -0.15 -8.44 1.70
C THR A 420 0.09 -8.80 0.24
N ILE A 421 -0.55 -8.09 -0.68
CA ILE A 421 -0.30 -8.17 -2.12
C ILE A 421 0.81 -7.17 -2.46
N ILE A 422 1.70 -7.56 -3.35
CA ILE A 422 2.88 -6.80 -3.78
C ILE A 422 2.87 -6.74 -5.29
N HIS A 423 2.93 -5.52 -5.83
CA HIS A 423 3.14 -5.26 -7.26
C HIS A 423 4.50 -4.60 -7.45
N LYS A 424 5.25 -5.08 -8.43
CA LYS A 424 6.55 -4.55 -8.81
C LYS A 424 6.44 -3.86 -10.16
N VAL A 425 6.86 -2.60 -10.20
CA VAL A 425 6.99 -1.77 -11.39
C VAL A 425 8.46 -1.39 -11.52
N SER A 426 9.10 -1.69 -12.63
CA SER A 426 10.46 -1.20 -12.88
C SER A 426 10.41 0.25 -13.31
N ILE A 427 11.34 1.04 -12.79
CA ILE A 427 11.53 2.44 -13.15
C ILE A 427 12.95 2.62 -13.66
N ASN A 428 13.10 3.30 -14.79
CA ASN A 428 14.41 3.64 -15.36
C ASN A 428 14.25 4.89 -16.23
N GLU A 429 14.76 6.02 -15.76
CA GLU A 429 14.49 7.33 -16.37
C GLU A 429 12.97 7.55 -16.50
N ASP A 430 12.48 7.92 -17.68
CA ASP A 430 11.06 8.08 -17.97
C ASP A 430 10.30 6.75 -18.13
N LYS A 431 10.98 5.59 -18.18
CA LYS A 431 10.29 4.33 -18.39
C LYS A 431 9.69 3.80 -17.10
N ILE A 432 8.41 3.47 -17.17
CA ILE A 432 7.62 2.82 -16.12
C ILE A 432 7.07 1.54 -16.77
N GLU A 433 7.36 0.38 -16.17
CA GLU A 433 6.91 -0.91 -16.72
C GLU A 433 6.49 -1.85 -15.59
N TYR A 434 5.28 -2.41 -15.66
CA TYR A 434 4.85 -3.44 -14.73
C TYR A 434 5.62 -4.74 -14.94
N VAL A 435 6.18 -5.31 -13.86
CA VAL A 435 7.07 -6.49 -13.91
C VAL A 435 6.38 -7.73 -13.37
N ALA A 436 5.85 -7.67 -12.15
CA ALA A 436 5.37 -8.87 -11.46
C ALA A 436 4.41 -8.54 -10.31
N LYS A 437 3.68 -9.58 -9.87
CA LYS A 437 2.95 -9.62 -8.59
C LYS A 437 3.50 -10.69 -7.66
N GLY A 438 3.30 -10.51 -6.37
CA GLY A 438 3.52 -11.49 -5.32
C GLY A 438 2.55 -11.30 -4.17
N SER A 439 2.52 -12.25 -3.25
CA SER A 439 1.79 -12.09 -1.98
C SER A 439 2.52 -12.79 -0.85
N VAL A 440 2.39 -12.22 0.35
CA VAL A 440 2.94 -12.77 1.58
C VAL A 440 1.89 -12.75 2.70
N PRO A 441 1.86 -13.74 3.61
CA PRO A 441 0.98 -13.69 4.78
C PRO A 441 1.26 -12.49 5.68
N GLY A 442 0.22 -11.95 6.31
CA GLY A 442 0.29 -10.84 7.25
C GLY A 442 0.12 -9.46 6.63
N ARG A 443 0.24 -8.43 7.46
CA ARG A 443 0.20 -7.02 7.06
C ARG A 443 1.56 -6.36 7.28
N LEU A 444 1.90 -5.42 6.40
CA LEU A 444 3.03 -4.51 6.60
C LEU A 444 2.70 -3.51 7.72
N LEU A 445 3.74 -2.99 8.39
CA LEU A 445 3.57 -1.90 9.34
C LEU A 445 3.61 -0.54 8.64
N ASN A 446 4.58 -0.32 7.76
CA ASN A 446 4.80 0.90 6.98
C ASN A 446 5.92 0.67 5.94
N GLN A 447 6.39 1.72 5.26
CA GLN A 447 7.44 1.64 4.24
C GLN A 447 8.77 1.07 4.75
N PHE A 448 9.08 1.17 6.05
CA PHE A 448 10.29 0.62 6.67
C PHE A 448 10.18 -0.89 6.94
N SER A 449 9.03 -1.48 6.64
CA SER A 449 8.84 -2.93 6.61
C SER A 449 9.28 -3.55 5.29
N MET A 450 9.78 -2.74 4.36
CA MET A 450 10.20 -3.15 3.02
C MET A 450 11.63 -2.67 2.74
N ASP A 451 12.37 -3.47 2.00
CA ASP A 451 13.73 -3.14 1.60
C ASP A 451 14.14 -3.95 0.35
N GLN A 452 15.04 -3.42 -0.48
CA GLN A 452 15.65 -4.14 -1.58
C GLN A 452 17.18 -4.19 -1.44
N SER A 453 17.74 -5.39 -1.60
CA SER A 453 19.18 -5.59 -1.65
C SER A 453 19.55 -6.43 -2.86
N GLY A 454 20.21 -5.80 -3.83
CA GLY A 454 20.47 -6.40 -5.13
C GLY A 454 19.16 -6.76 -5.84
N ASP A 455 19.00 -8.03 -6.19
CA ASP A 455 17.83 -8.59 -6.86
C ASP A 455 16.72 -9.05 -5.91
N ARG A 456 16.90 -8.90 -4.59
CA ARG A 456 16.01 -9.43 -3.55
C ARG A 456 15.17 -8.34 -2.91
N PHE A 457 13.85 -8.49 -2.98
CA PHE A 457 12.89 -7.61 -2.30
C PHE A 457 12.41 -8.26 -1.01
N ARG A 458 12.68 -7.61 0.11
CA ARG A 458 12.45 -8.14 1.45
C ARG A 458 11.27 -7.43 2.09
N VAL A 459 10.38 -8.21 2.70
CA VAL A 459 9.19 -7.67 3.38
C VAL A 459 9.04 -8.29 4.76
N ALA A 460 8.78 -7.45 5.77
CA ALA A 460 8.50 -7.85 7.13
C ALA A 460 7.00 -7.66 7.42
N THR A 461 6.31 -8.72 7.80
CA THR A 461 4.87 -8.67 8.10
C THR A 461 4.55 -9.15 9.49
N THR A 462 3.43 -8.67 10.02
CA THR A 462 2.81 -9.20 11.23
C THR A 462 1.52 -9.92 10.88
N THR A 463 1.37 -11.16 11.33
CA THR A 463 0.09 -11.89 11.34
C THR A 463 -0.48 -11.88 12.74
N GLU A 464 -1.78 -11.67 12.86
CA GLU A 464 -2.47 -11.68 14.14
C GLU A 464 -3.82 -12.35 13.97
N TYR A 465 -3.99 -13.50 14.61
CA TYR A 465 -5.22 -14.29 14.55
C TYR A 465 -5.68 -14.69 15.93
N TYR A 466 -7.00 -14.71 16.12
CA TYR A 466 -7.61 -15.15 17.35
C TYR A 466 -7.96 -16.63 17.24
N ILE A 467 -7.43 -17.43 18.15
CA ILE A 467 -7.81 -18.83 18.31
C ILE A 467 -8.66 -18.97 19.56
N GLN A 468 -9.86 -19.50 19.38
CA GLN A 468 -10.76 -19.78 20.49
C GLN A 468 -10.06 -20.68 21.52
N HIS A 469 -9.99 -20.23 22.78
CA HIS A 469 -9.31 -20.88 23.92
C HIS A 469 -7.77 -20.80 23.96
N GLN A 470 -7.09 -20.36 22.90
CA GLN A 470 -5.65 -20.07 22.94
C GLN A 470 -5.36 -18.56 22.98
N GLY A 471 -6.36 -17.72 22.69
CA GLY A 471 -6.23 -16.27 22.67
C GLY A 471 -5.67 -15.77 21.35
N THR A 472 -5.14 -14.55 21.37
CA THR A 472 -4.52 -13.93 20.20
C THR A 472 -3.10 -14.46 20.02
N ILE A 473 -2.83 -15.03 18.85
CA ILE A 473 -1.48 -15.42 18.43
C ILE A 473 -0.97 -14.36 17.47
N ARG A 474 0.22 -13.84 17.75
CA ARG A 474 0.91 -12.87 16.92
C ARG A 474 2.28 -13.41 16.53
N SER A 475 2.60 -13.31 15.25
CA SER A 475 3.92 -13.67 14.73
C SER A 475 4.39 -12.62 13.72
N ASN A 476 5.69 -12.41 13.70
CA ASN A 476 6.35 -11.56 12.71
C ASN A 476 7.18 -12.47 11.79
N SER A 477 7.11 -12.20 10.50
CA SER A 477 7.83 -12.97 9.48
C SER A 477 8.58 -12.04 8.55
N VAL A 478 9.70 -12.51 8.00
CA VAL A 478 10.44 -11.81 6.95
C VAL A 478 10.45 -12.71 5.72
N TYR A 479 10.07 -12.16 4.57
CA TYR A 479 10.08 -12.82 3.27
C TYR A 479 11.08 -12.12 2.36
N VAL A 480 11.54 -12.84 1.34
CA VAL A 480 12.57 -12.43 0.37
C VAL A 480 12.13 -12.77 -1.04
#